data_AF-A0A7C8KQJ4-F1
#
_entry.id   AF-A0A7C8KQJ4-F1
#
_cell.length_a   1.000
_cell.length_b   1.000
_cell.length_c   1.000
_cell.angle_alpha   90.00
_cell.angle_beta   90.00
_cell.angle_gamma   90.00
#
_symmetry.space_group_name_H-M   'P 1'
#
loop_
_entity.id
_entity.type
_entity.pdbx_description
1 polymer ?
#
loop_
_entity_poly.entity_id
_entity_poly.type
_entity_poly.pdbx_seq_one_letter_code
_entity_poly.pdbx_strand_id
1 'polypeptide(L)'
;MEYRAVDDLLKLVNQSIKGKRIFLGRTTEETFTIIRTIDTSNTGIPAEDNQSIDIRGSYCQQIYFGKQEPLIINNTREHPFTSKLPLTADANILSYIGVPVFYKNGEMFGTLCAVGSDAGDFTEDDIETLTSFSNLFSYVLELEKLAIYDALTNLYNRRYLDLFFSNIEENGTDVHRFR
;
A
#
# COMPACT_ATOMS: atom_id res chain seq x y z
N MET A 1 5.25 13.33 -8.05
CA MET A 1 4.68 14.10 -6.93
C MET A 1 5.23 13.50 -5.65
N GLU A 2 5.94 14.29 -4.85
CA GLU A 2 6.67 13.77 -3.69
C GLU A 2 5.67 13.44 -2.57
N TYR A 3 5.50 12.16 -2.27
CA TYR A 3 4.55 11.65 -1.27
C TYR A 3 5.00 11.92 0.18
N ARG A 4 5.45 13.15 0.50
CA ARG A 4 6.07 13.46 1.80
C ARG A 4 5.18 13.11 2.99
N ALA A 5 3.88 13.40 2.90
CA ALA A 5 2.93 13.08 3.95
C ALA A 5 2.78 11.55 4.15
N VAL A 6 2.70 10.79 3.07
CA VAL A 6 2.62 9.32 3.12
C VAL A 6 3.90 8.74 3.71
N ASP A 7 5.06 9.32 3.39
CA ASP A 7 6.35 8.86 3.89
C ASP A 7 6.50 9.05 5.38
N ASP A 8 6.11 10.23 5.87
CA ASP A 8 6.19 10.52 7.29
C ASP A 8 5.19 9.66 8.07
N LEU A 9 3.99 9.41 7.53
CA LEU A 9 3.05 8.46 8.11
C LEU A 9 3.60 7.02 8.14
N LEU A 10 4.19 6.54 7.03
CA LEU A 10 4.77 5.20 6.98
C LEU A 10 5.96 5.05 7.95
N LYS A 11 6.77 6.09 8.14
CA LYS A 11 7.83 6.09 9.16
C LYS A 11 7.24 5.93 10.56
N LEU A 12 6.14 6.61 10.87
CA LEU A 12 5.45 6.50 12.16
C LEU A 12 4.84 5.10 12.36
N VAL A 13 4.25 4.51 11.32
CA VAL A 13 3.77 3.12 11.34
C VAL A 13 4.92 2.17 11.69
N ASN A 14 6.04 2.28 10.97
CA ASN A 14 7.21 1.44 11.20
C ASN A 14 7.83 1.61 12.60
N GLN A 15 7.73 2.81 13.21
CA GLN A 15 8.16 3.01 14.60
C GLN A 15 7.26 2.30 15.62
N SER A 16 5.98 2.16 15.28
CA SER A 16 4.99 1.47 16.10
C SER A 16 5.10 -0.05 15.94
N ILE A 17 5.32 -0.53 14.71
CA ILE A 17 5.45 -1.95 14.36
C ILE A 17 6.91 -2.25 13.99
N LYS A 18 7.72 -2.49 15.01
CA LYS A 18 9.17 -2.66 14.88
C LYS A 18 9.53 -4.01 14.27
N GLY A 19 10.68 -4.06 13.59
CA GLY A 19 11.21 -5.32 13.06
C GLY A 19 10.52 -5.81 11.79
N LYS A 20 9.56 -5.05 11.25
CA LYS A 20 8.73 -5.44 10.12
C LYS A 20 8.93 -4.49 8.95
N ARG A 21 8.68 -5.00 7.76
CA ARG A 21 8.64 -4.19 6.54
C ARG A 21 7.20 -3.75 6.28
N ILE A 22 6.99 -2.46 6.10
CA ILE A 22 5.67 -1.86 5.94
C ILE A 22 5.39 -1.61 4.45
N PHE A 23 4.14 -1.78 4.05
CA PHE A 23 3.65 -1.52 2.70
C PHE A 23 2.34 -0.75 2.76
N LEU A 24 2.27 0.32 1.99
CA LEU A 24 1.02 0.90 1.53
C LEU A 24 0.88 0.53 0.05
N GLY A 25 -0.21 -0.15 -0.31
CA GLY A 25 -0.42 -0.55 -1.70
C GLY A 25 -1.86 -0.42 -2.14
N ARG A 26 -2.04 -0.13 -3.43
CA ARG A 26 -3.33 -0.16 -4.11
C ARG A 26 -3.70 -1.62 -4.35
N THR A 27 -4.95 -1.97 -4.10
CA THR A 27 -5.45 -3.33 -4.35
C THR A 27 -6.62 -3.27 -5.31
N THR A 28 -6.55 -4.09 -6.36
CA THR A 28 -7.64 -4.30 -7.31
C THR A 28 -7.97 -5.79 -7.37
N GLU A 29 -8.96 -6.16 -8.19
CA GLU A 29 -9.32 -7.55 -8.43
C GLU A 29 -8.22 -8.36 -9.17
N GLU A 30 -7.23 -7.67 -9.74
CA GLU A 30 -6.14 -8.28 -10.50
C GLU A 30 -4.79 -8.15 -9.78
N THR A 31 -4.53 -7.01 -9.13
CA THR A 31 -3.18 -6.69 -8.66
C THR A 31 -3.13 -6.08 -7.27
N PHE A 32 -2.00 -6.32 -6.61
CA PHE A 32 -1.51 -5.49 -5.53
C PHE A 32 -0.32 -4.69 -6.04
N THR A 33 -0.44 -3.37 -6.06
CA THR A 33 0.62 -2.44 -6.47
C THR A 33 1.15 -1.72 -5.25
N ILE A 34 2.45 -1.87 -4.98
CA ILE A 34 3.13 -1.17 -3.89
C ILE A 34 3.16 0.31 -4.25
N ILE A 35 2.46 1.14 -3.48
CA ILE A 35 2.55 2.59 -3.62
C ILE A 35 3.83 3.05 -2.94
N ARG A 36 4.05 2.61 -1.70
CA ARG A 36 5.24 2.87 -0.91
C ARG A 36 5.57 1.72 0.03
N THR A 37 6.86 1.44 0.23
CA THR A 37 7.36 0.49 1.23
C THR A 37 8.51 1.06 2.05
N ILE A 38 8.59 0.63 3.32
CA ILE A 38 9.69 0.99 4.24
C ILE A 38 10.21 -0.28 4.92
N ASP A 39 11.53 -0.48 4.88
CA ASP A 39 12.23 -1.56 5.57
C ASP A 39 13.40 -1.01 6.40
N THR A 40 13.09 -0.47 7.58
CA THR A 40 14.14 0.04 8.49
C THR A 40 14.90 -1.07 9.22
N SER A 41 14.33 -2.27 9.27
CA SER A 41 14.85 -3.39 10.06
C SER A 41 15.68 -4.36 9.21
N ASN A 42 15.85 -4.06 7.91
CA ASN A 42 16.56 -4.87 6.94
C ASN A 42 16.06 -6.33 6.95
N THR A 43 14.74 -6.50 6.81
CA THR A 43 14.07 -7.80 6.85
C THR A 43 14.57 -8.78 5.77
N GLY A 44 15.19 -8.26 4.71
CA GLY A 44 15.67 -9.04 3.57
C GLY A 44 14.58 -9.39 2.56
N ILE A 45 13.37 -8.86 2.76
CA ILE A 45 12.20 -9.15 1.91
C ILE A 45 12.27 -8.24 0.68
N PRO A 46 12.41 -8.80 -0.54
CA PRO A 46 12.62 -8.01 -1.74
C PRO A 46 11.32 -7.33 -2.16
N ALA A 47 11.33 -6.00 -2.20
CA ALA A 47 10.23 -5.20 -2.71
C ALA A 47 10.67 -3.78 -3.08
N GLU A 48 10.03 -3.21 -4.09
CA GLU A 48 10.28 -1.84 -4.55
C GLU A 48 8.96 -1.07 -4.76
N ASP A 49 9.03 0.25 -4.64
CA ASP A 49 7.90 1.13 -4.95
C ASP A 49 7.47 0.96 -6.42
N ASN A 50 6.16 1.01 -6.66
CA ASN A 50 5.50 0.78 -7.95
C ASN A 50 5.57 -0.66 -8.49
N GLN A 51 6.19 -1.60 -7.76
CA GLN A 51 6.11 -3.01 -8.11
C GLN A 51 4.66 -3.51 -7.97
N SER A 52 4.22 -4.29 -8.94
CA SER A 52 2.88 -4.91 -8.94
C SER A 52 2.99 -6.43 -8.99
N ILE A 53 2.14 -7.10 -8.22
CA ILE A 53 2.00 -8.56 -8.22
C ILE A 53 0.54 -8.94 -8.43
N ASP A 54 0.29 -10.15 -8.93
CA ASP A 54 -1.07 -10.71 -8.99
C ASP A 54 -1.65 -10.79 -7.58
N ILE A 55 -2.85 -10.24 -7.39
CA ILE A 55 -3.53 -10.24 -6.08
C ILE A 55 -3.68 -11.67 -5.56
N ARG A 56 -3.96 -12.65 -6.43
CA ARG A 56 -4.13 -14.07 -6.08
C ARG A 56 -2.83 -14.74 -5.62
N GLY A 57 -1.69 -14.12 -5.86
CA GLY A 57 -0.39 -14.53 -5.32
C GLY A 57 -0.03 -13.87 -3.99
N SER A 58 -0.85 -12.95 -3.48
CA SER A 58 -0.52 -12.10 -2.33
C SER A 58 -1.36 -12.41 -1.08
N TYR A 59 -0.90 -11.95 0.08
CA TYR A 59 -1.66 -11.99 1.33
C TYR A 59 -2.92 -11.12 1.28
N CYS A 60 -2.84 -9.97 0.60
CA CYS A 60 -3.87 -8.95 0.55
C CYS A 60 -5.20 -9.46 -0.05
N GLN A 61 -5.17 -10.56 -0.81
CA GLN A 61 -6.39 -11.18 -1.36
C GLN A 61 -7.38 -11.63 -0.29
N GLN A 62 -6.88 -12.07 0.88
CA GLN A 62 -7.72 -12.55 1.97
C GLN A 62 -8.57 -11.40 2.53
N ILE A 63 -8.02 -10.19 2.51
CA ILE A 63 -8.73 -8.96 2.88
C ILE A 63 -9.66 -8.57 1.73
N TYR A 64 -9.14 -8.44 0.51
CA TYR A 64 -9.86 -7.89 -0.64
C TYR A 64 -11.08 -8.73 -1.07
N PHE A 65 -10.93 -10.05 -1.20
CA PHE A 65 -12.03 -10.95 -1.56
C PHE A 65 -12.81 -11.48 -0.35
N GLY A 66 -12.31 -11.23 0.86
CA GLY A 66 -12.98 -11.59 2.10
C GLY A 66 -14.01 -10.54 2.53
N LYS A 67 -14.12 -10.34 3.84
CA LYS A 67 -15.01 -9.33 4.43
C LYS A 67 -14.44 -7.91 4.42
N GLN A 68 -13.25 -7.71 3.85
CA GLN A 68 -12.51 -6.46 3.96
C GLN A 68 -12.31 -6.06 5.43
N GLU A 69 -11.91 -7.04 6.25
CA GLU A 69 -11.59 -6.88 7.67
C GLU A 69 -10.08 -7.05 7.88
N PRO A 70 -9.51 -6.53 8.99
CA PRO A 70 -8.13 -6.78 9.38
C PRO A 70 -7.77 -8.28 9.42
N LEU A 71 -6.51 -8.58 9.17
CA LEU A 71 -5.99 -9.95 9.15
C LEU A 71 -4.65 -10.03 9.87
N ILE A 72 -4.55 -10.93 10.85
CA ILE A 72 -3.30 -11.33 11.53
C ILE A 72 -2.93 -12.75 11.13
N ILE A 73 -1.66 -12.93 10.77
CA ILE A 73 -1.04 -14.23 10.51
C ILE A 73 0.34 -14.23 11.19
N ASN A 74 0.40 -14.75 12.41
CA ASN A 74 1.64 -14.84 13.18
C ASN A 74 2.57 -15.98 12.72
N ASN A 75 2.06 -16.94 11.94
CA ASN A 75 2.86 -17.96 11.27
C ASN A 75 2.30 -18.29 9.89
N THR A 76 2.92 -17.75 8.85
CA THR A 76 2.49 -17.94 7.44
C THR A 76 2.65 -19.38 6.96
N ARG A 77 3.57 -20.16 7.55
CA ARG A 77 3.85 -21.55 7.18
C ARG A 77 2.82 -22.53 7.75
N GLU A 78 2.16 -22.16 8.84
CA GLU A 78 1.09 -22.98 9.45
C GLU A 78 -0.31 -22.58 8.97
N HIS A 79 -0.45 -21.37 8.45
CA HIS A 79 -1.76 -20.88 8.02
C HIS A 79 -2.22 -21.57 6.71
N PRO A 80 -3.47 -22.09 6.63
CA PRO A 80 -3.91 -22.99 5.55
C PRO A 80 -3.84 -22.44 4.12
N PHE A 81 -3.87 -21.12 4.01
CA PHE A 81 -3.82 -20.40 2.74
C PHE A 81 -2.40 -20.00 2.36
N THR A 82 -1.74 -19.26 3.26
CA THR A 82 -0.44 -18.63 3.00
C THR A 82 0.69 -19.64 2.90
N SER A 83 0.57 -20.79 3.56
CA SER A 83 1.56 -21.87 3.48
C SER A 83 1.71 -22.44 2.06
N LYS A 84 0.72 -22.22 1.20
CA LYS A 84 0.68 -22.70 -0.19
C LYS A 84 1.08 -21.64 -1.21
N LEU A 85 1.32 -20.39 -0.79
CA LEU A 85 1.73 -19.32 -1.68
C LEU A 85 3.24 -19.43 -1.97
N PRO A 86 3.66 -19.41 -3.25
CA PRO A 86 5.09 -19.32 -3.61
C PRO A 86 5.78 -18.13 -2.94
N LEU A 87 5.09 -16.98 -2.89
CA LEU A 87 5.56 -15.76 -2.26
C LEU A 87 6.05 -15.96 -0.81
N THR A 88 5.38 -16.84 -0.04
CA THR A 88 5.76 -17.13 1.35
C THR A 88 7.15 -17.75 1.44
N ALA A 89 7.46 -18.69 0.54
CA ALA A 89 8.75 -19.37 0.50
C ALA A 89 9.81 -18.47 -0.15
N ASP A 90 9.50 -17.88 -1.31
CA ASP A 90 10.44 -17.13 -2.14
C ASP A 90 10.94 -15.86 -1.45
N ALA A 91 10.08 -15.17 -0.71
CA ALA A 91 10.41 -13.94 -0.01
C ALA A 91 10.72 -14.13 1.49
N ASN A 92 10.76 -15.39 1.97
CA ASN A 92 10.99 -15.75 3.38
C ASN A 92 10.10 -14.97 4.37
N ILE A 93 8.80 -14.91 4.10
CA ILE A 93 7.82 -14.19 4.93
C ILE A 93 7.28 -15.16 5.96
N LEU A 94 7.43 -14.86 7.25
CA LEU A 94 6.99 -15.70 8.37
C LEU A 94 5.78 -15.13 9.12
N SER A 95 5.59 -13.82 9.06
CA SER A 95 4.46 -13.14 9.70
C SER A 95 3.88 -12.05 8.83
N TYR A 96 2.58 -11.81 8.98
CA TYR A 96 1.82 -10.81 8.24
C TYR A 96 0.73 -10.21 9.15
N ILE A 97 0.57 -8.90 9.09
CA ILE A 97 -0.61 -8.18 9.56
C ILE A 97 -1.03 -7.19 8.49
N GLY A 98 -2.33 -7.08 8.22
CA GLY A 98 -2.85 -6.15 7.23
C GLY A 98 -4.19 -5.59 7.62
N VAL A 99 -4.42 -4.32 7.28
CA VAL A 99 -5.71 -3.64 7.40
C VAL A 99 -6.12 -3.07 6.04
N PRO A 100 -7.42 -3.06 5.73
CA PRO A 100 -7.92 -2.39 4.53
C PRO A 100 -7.77 -0.86 4.68
N VAL A 101 -7.57 -0.20 3.53
CA VAL A 101 -7.63 1.26 3.38
C VAL A 101 -8.82 1.58 2.47
N PHE A 102 -9.71 2.45 2.92
CA PHE A 102 -10.94 2.79 2.20
C PHE A 102 -10.93 4.24 1.73
N TYR A 103 -11.59 4.49 0.60
CA TYR A 103 -12.05 5.82 0.24
C TYR A 103 -13.24 6.23 1.11
N LYS A 104 -13.56 7.53 1.12
CA LYS A 104 -14.69 8.07 1.88
C LYS A 104 -16.05 7.51 1.44
N ASN A 105 -16.15 7.06 0.19
CA ASN A 105 -17.36 6.43 -0.36
C ASN A 105 -17.55 4.97 0.11
N GLY A 106 -16.61 4.41 0.88
CA GLY A 106 -16.64 3.02 1.35
C GLY A 106 -16.00 2.02 0.39
N GLU A 107 -15.54 2.45 -0.78
CA GLU A 107 -14.79 1.60 -1.70
C GLU A 107 -13.38 1.33 -1.14
N MET A 108 -12.93 0.08 -1.22
CA MET A 108 -11.58 -0.29 -0.79
C MET A 108 -10.55 0.25 -1.79
N PHE A 109 -9.67 1.12 -1.31
CA PHE A 109 -8.52 1.61 -2.08
C PHE A 109 -7.42 0.56 -2.17
N GLY A 110 -7.14 -0.09 -1.04
CA GLY A 110 -5.97 -0.92 -0.92
C GLY A 110 -5.75 -1.47 0.48
N THR A 111 -4.51 -1.78 0.80
CA THR A 111 -4.11 -2.36 2.09
C THR A 111 -2.89 -1.65 2.65
N LEU A 112 -2.88 -1.45 3.97
CA LEU A 112 -1.72 -1.11 4.76
C LEU A 112 -1.32 -2.37 5.52
N CYS A 113 -0.11 -2.87 5.29
CA CYS A 113 0.33 -4.11 5.90
C CYS A 113 1.78 -4.06 6.37
N ALA A 114 2.08 -4.92 7.33
CA ALA A 114 3.42 -5.17 7.84
C ALA A 114 3.73 -6.67 7.67
N VAL A 115 4.95 -6.97 7.23
CA VAL A 115 5.42 -8.35 7.05
C VAL A 115 6.75 -8.53 7.75
N GLY A 116 6.99 -9.73 8.29
CA GLY A 116 8.21 -10.09 9.00
C GLY A 116 8.86 -11.33 8.42
N SER A 117 10.19 -11.37 8.48
CA SER A 117 10.99 -12.58 8.21
C SER A 117 11.19 -13.44 9.46
N ASP A 118 10.57 -13.05 10.57
CA ASP A 118 10.48 -13.71 11.86
C ASP A 118 9.03 -14.09 12.19
N ALA A 119 8.86 -15.03 13.14
CA ALA A 119 7.54 -15.36 13.66
C ALA A 119 6.88 -14.11 14.26
N GLY A 120 5.57 -13.99 14.05
CA GLY A 120 4.81 -12.83 14.47
C GLY A 120 4.31 -12.97 15.90
N ASP A 121 4.23 -11.85 16.59
CA ASP A 121 3.58 -11.65 17.87
C ASP A 121 2.51 -10.55 17.77
N PHE A 122 1.95 -10.34 16.56
CA PHE A 122 0.94 -9.34 16.31
C PHE A 122 -0.30 -9.58 17.17
N THR A 123 -0.84 -8.49 17.67
CA THR A 123 -1.96 -8.41 18.61
C THR A 123 -3.09 -7.57 18.04
N GLU A 124 -4.23 -7.55 18.74
CA GLU A 124 -5.34 -6.67 18.37
C GLU A 124 -4.97 -5.18 18.51
N ASP A 125 -4.08 -4.83 19.45
CA ASP A 125 -3.58 -3.46 19.61
C ASP A 125 -2.79 -3.01 18.36
N ASP A 126 -2.10 -3.93 17.68
CA ASP A 126 -1.43 -3.66 16.40
C ASP A 126 -2.45 -3.43 15.28
N ILE A 127 -3.58 -4.15 15.28
CA ILE A 127 -4.70 -3.88 14.37
C ILE A 127 -5.26 -2.48 14.62
N GLU A 128 -5.53 -2.11 15.87
CA GLU A 128 -6.08 -0.80 16.21
C GLU A 128 -5.14 0.33 15.77
N THR A 129 -3.84 0.12 15.99
CA THR A 129 -2.78 1.04 15.57
C THR A 129 -2.76 1.17 14.04
N LEU A 130 -2.69 0.07 13.31
CA LEU A 130 -2.70 0.09 11.84
C LEU A 130 -3.98 0.69 11.27
N THR A 131 -5.13 0.39 11.88
CA THR A 131 -6.43 0.91 11.46
C THR A 131 -6.47 2.42 11.63
N SER A 132 -5.90 2.95 12.71
CA SER A 132 -5.77 4.40 12.92
C SER A 132 -4.92 5.05 11.82
N PHE A 133 -3.79 4.43 11.46
CA PHE A 133 -2.96 4.91 10.35
C PHE A 133 -3.65 4.77 8.99
N SER A 134 -4.38 3.68 8.76
CA SER A 134 -5.19 3.48 7.56
C SER A 134 -6.20 4.61 7.38
N ASN A 135 -6.90 4.99 8.46
CA ASN A 135 -7.83 6.13 8.44
C ASN A 135 -7.11 7.46 8.11
N LEU A 136 -5.90 7.67 8.63
CA LEU A 136 -5.07 8.83 8.28
C LEU A 136 -4.68 8.83 6.79
N PHE A 137 -4.29 7.68 6.24
CA PHE A 137 -4.02 7.55 4.82
C PHE A 137 -5.26 7.84 3.99
N SER A 138 -6.44 7.33 4.39
CA SER A 138 -7.71 7.66 3.74
C SER A 138 -7.94 9.18 3.68
N TYR A 139 -7.67 9.92 4.76
CA TYR A 139 -7.79 11.39 4.71
C TYR A 139 -6.80 12.03 3.74
N VAL A 140 -5.55 11.57 3.71
CA VAL A 140 -4.54 12.08 2.76
C VAL A 140 -4.96 11.80 1.32
N LEU A 141 -5.42 10.59 1.01
CA LEU A 141 -5.89 10.19 -0.32
C LEU A 141 -7.06 11.07 -0.81
N GLU A 142 -8.03 11.35 0.08
CA GLU A 142 -9.16 12.21 -0.25
C GLU A 142 -8.73 13.67 -0.48
N LEU A 143 -7.81 14.18 0.33
CA LEU A 143 -7.25 15.53 0.14
C LEU A 143 -6.48 15.64 -1.18
N GLU A 144 -5.69 14.63 -1.54
CA GLU A 144 -5.00 14.59 -2.84
C GLU A 144 -5.99 14.56 -4.00
N LYS A 145 -7.05 13.76 -3.90
CA LYS A 145 -8.11 13.71 -4.91
C LYS A 145 -8.78 15.08 -5.09
N LEU A 146 -9.15 15.75 -3.99
CA LEU A 146 -9.74 17.10 -4.04
C LEU A 146 -8.76 18.14 -4.60
N ALA A 147 -7.45 17.95 -4.41
CA ALA A 147 -6.45 18.86 -4.93
C ALA A 147 -6.28 18.75 -6.45
N ILE A 148 -6.57 17.60 -7.08
CA ILE A 148 -6.34 17.37 -8.52
C ILE A 148 -7.60 17.24 -9.37
N TYR A 149 -8.78 17.03 -8.77
CA TYR A 149 -10.07 17.00 -9.45
C TYR A 149 -10.90 18.26 -9.16
N ASP A 150 -11.70 18.67 -10.14
CA ASP A 150 -12.74 19.69 -10.00
C ASP A 150 -14.02 19.05 -9.45
N ALA A 151 -14.54 19.59 -8.35
CA ALA A 151 -15.66 18.98 -7.63
C ALA A 151 -17.00 19.04 -8.39
N LEU A 152 -17.16 19.98 -9.33
CA LEU A 152 -18.40 20.14 -10.10
C LEU A 152 -18.47 19.18 -11.29
N THR A 153 -17.33 18.98 -11.96
CA THR A 153 -17.25 18.21 -13.22
C THR A 153 -16.65 16.82 -13.07
N ASN A 154 -15.98 16.54 -11.93
CA ASN A 154 -15.18 15.34 -11.71
C ASN A 154 -14.06 15.14 -12.76
N LEU A 155 -13.63 16.23 -13.41
CA LEU A 155 -12.50 16.27 -14.33
C LEU A 155 -11.24 16.74 -13.62
N TYR A 156 -10.08 16.54 -14.24
CA TYR A 156 -8.82 17.11 -13.74
C TYR A 156 -8.90 18.63 -13.72
N ASN A 157 -8.51 19.23 -12.60
CA ASN A 157 -8.48 20.68 -12.46
C ASN A 157 -7.18 21.27 -13.03
N ARG A 158 -7.08 22.61 -13.01
CA ARG A 158 -5.92 23.32 -13.54
C ARG A 158 -4.59 22.91 -12.86
N ARG A 159 -4.60 22.65 -11.55
CA ARG A 159 -3.40 22.24 -10.82
C ARG A 159 -2.84 20.93 -11.34
N TYR A 160 -3.69 19.97 -11.68
CA TYR A 160 -3.23 18.73 -12.31
C TYR A 160 -2.53 19.00 -13.63
N LEU A 161 -3.11 19.85 -14.49
CA LEU A 161 -2.50 20.21 -15.77
C LEU A 161 -1.14 20.88 -15.60
N ASP A 162 -1.03 21.84 -14.68
CA ASP A 162 0.24 22.52 -14.39
C ASP A 162 1.31 21.50 -13.97
N LEU A 163 0.99 20.58 -13.04
CA LEU A 163 1.91 19.52 -12.59
C LEU A 163 2.28 18.54 -13.72
N PHE A 164 1.31 18.19 -14.56
CA PHE A 164 1.52 17.26 -15.67
C PHE A 164 2.48 17.85 -16.71
N PHE A 165 2.27 19.10 -17.11
CA PHE A 165 3.13 19.77 -18.10
C PHE A 165 4.53 20.08 -17.53
N SER A 166 4.64 20.51 -16.28
CA SER A 166 5.96 20.69 -15.65
C SER A 166 6.76 19.38 -15.58
N ASN A 167 6.13 18.24 -15.28
CA ASN A 167 6.80 16.95 -15.31
C ASN A 167 7.23 16.52 -16.73
N ILE A 168 6.50 16.92 -17.78
CA ILE A 168 6.89 16.65 -19.18
C ILE A 168 8.11 17.48 -19.57
N GLU A 169 8.15 18.76 -19.17
CA GLU A 169 9.29 19.64 -19.42
C GLU A 169 10.56 19.14 -18.71
N GLU A 170 10.43 18.62 -17.48
CA GLU A 170 11.56 18.07 -16.71
C GLU A 170 12.04 16.70 -17.23
N ASN A 171 11.14 15.84 -17.74
CA ASN A 171 11.48 14.48 -18.21
C ASN A 171 11.71 14.37 -19.73
N GLY A 172 11.69 15.49 -20.46
CA GLY A 172 12.13 15.60 -21.85
C GLY A 172 11.57 14.54 -22.80
N THR A 173 10.34 14.74 -23.30
CA THR A 173 9.90 14.04 -24.52
C THR A 173 10.13 14.91 -25.76
N ASP A 174 10.94 14.36 -26.66
CA ASP A 174 11.20 14.86 -28.01
C ASP A 174 9.87 14.98 -28.79
N VAL A 175 9.34 16.22 -28.89
CA VAL A 175 8.01 16.52 -29.47
C VAL A 175 8.02 16.47 -31.02
N HIS A 176 9.10 15.99 -31.64
CA HIS A 176 9.21 15.87 -33.09
C HIS A 176 8.80 14.48 -33.63
N ARG A 177 7.61 13.98 -33.27
CA ARG A 177 7.02 12.81 -33.94
C ARG A 177 5.49 12.86 -34.07
N PHE A 178 4.97 13.98 -34.54
CA PHE A 178 3.71 14.00 -35.28
C PHE A 178 3.91 14.86 -36.52
N ARG A 179 4.23 14.19 -37.63
CA ARG A 179 4.11 14.72 -38.98
C ARG A 179 3.56 13.64 -39.89
#